data_AF-A0A016QKS3-F1
#
_entry.id   AF-A0A016QKS3-F1
#
_cell.length_a   1.000
_cell.length_b   1.000
_cell.length_c   1.000
_cell.angle_alpha   90.00
_cell.angle_beta   90.00
_cell.angle_gamma   90.00
#
_symmetry.space_group_name_H-M   'P 1'
#
loop_
_entity.id
_entity.type
_entity.pdbx_description
1 polymer ?
#
loop_
_entity_poly.entity_id
_entity_poly.type
_entity_poly.pdbx_seq_one_letter_code
_entity_poly.pdbx_strand_id
1 'polypeptide(L)' 'MKAGMKKARSRSSGKLGKLMLYAPLALELLTLVRRNQKAKRGKYTKLRKRDRAFDFLLGQAERRLGGKKTARRRF' A
#
# COMPACT_ATOMS: atom_id res chain seq x y z
N MET A 1 50.68 5.49 4.04
CA MET A 1 49.46 4.68 4.29
C MET A 1 48.32 5.28 3.47
N LYS A 2 47.79 4.56 2.47
CA LYS A 2 46.78 5.08 1.51
C LYS A 2 45.38 4.86 2.08
N ALA A 3 44.65 5.93 2.36
CA ALA A 3 43.25 5.86 2.81
C ALA A 3 42.38 5.26 1.68
N GLY A 4 41.85 4.06 1.91
CA GLY A 4 40.92 3.40 0.99
C GLY A 4 39.61 4.17 0.92
N MET A 5 39.35 4.78 -0.24
CA MET A 5 38.11 5.49 -0.57
C MET A 5 36.90 4.59 -0.29
N LYS A 6 36.02 4.98 0.64
CA LYS A 6 34.72 4.33 0.82
C LYS A 6 33.92 4.55 -0.46
N LYS A 7 33.79 3.52 -1.31
CA LYS A 7 32.89 3.55 -2.48
C LYS A 7 31.50 3.95 -1.99
N ALA A 8 31.04 5.14 -2.36
CA ALA A 8 29.65 5.52 -2.20
C ALA A 8 28.82 4.46 -2.94
N ARG A 9 27.97 3.72 -2.20
CA ARG A 9 27.01 2.81 -2.80
C ARG A 9 26.17 3.64 -3.76
N SER A 10 26.39 3.47 -5.06
CA SER A 10 25.56 4.07 -6.10
C SER A 10 24.12 3.74 -5.75
N ARG A 11 23.34 4.76 -5.38
CA ARG A 11 21.89 4.65 -5.24
C ARG A 11 21.36 4.51 -6.66
N SER A 12 21.51 3.33 -7.24
CA SER A 12 20.86 2.98 -8.48
C SER A 12 19.37 3.19 -8.26
N SER A 13 18.85 4.28 -8.82
CA SER A 13 17.42 4.55 -8.96
C SER A 13 16.84 3.50 -9.92
N GLY A 14 16.80 2.25 -9.47
CA GLY A 14 16.17 1.15 -10.19
C GLY A 14 14.67 1.43 -10.34
N LYS A 15 14.02 0.78 -11.30
CA LYS A 15 12.58 0.85 -11.55
C LYS A 15 11.75 0.70 -10.25
N LEU A 16 12.27 -0.06 -9.27
CA LEU A 16 11.69 -0.24 -7.93
C LEU A 16 11.61 1.07 -7.11
N GLY A 17 12.63 1.93 -7.16
CA GLY A 17 12.63 3.21 -6.45
C GLY A 17 11.60 4.19 -7.00
N LYS A 18 11.41 4.19 -8.33
CA LYS A 18 10.34 4.97 -8.98
C LYS A 18 8.96 4.43 -8.62
N LEU A 19 8.77 3.11 -8.59
CA LEU A 19 7.53 2.48 -8.11
C LEU A 19 7.20 2.85 -6.67
N MET A 20 8.19 2.87 -5.77
CA MET A 20 8.02 3.31 -4.39
C MET A 20 7.65 4.79 -4.27
N LEU A 21 8.17 5.64 -5.17
CA LEU A 21 7.81 7.06 -5.22
C LEU A 21 6.33 7.28 -5.60
N TYR A 22 5.81 6.47 -6.54
CA TYR A 22 4.41 6.53 -6.97
C TYR A 22 3.46 5.67 -6.11
N ALA A 23 4.01 4.82 -5.24
CA ALA A 23 3.23 3.93 -4.37
C ALA A 23 2.15 4.66 -3.55
N PRO A 24 2.41 5.82 -2.89
CA PRO A 24 1.36 6.52 -2.14
C PRO A 24 0.20 6.99 -3.04
N LEU A 25 0.49 7.57 -4.20
CA LEU A 25 -0.54 7.98 -5.19
C LEU A 25 -1.35 6.78 -5.70
N ALA A 26 -0.68 5.68 -6.05
CA ALA A 26 -1.35 4.46 -6.49
C ALA A 26 -2.24 3.86 -5.39
N LEU A 27 -1.81 3.94 -4.13
CA LEU A 27 -2.60 3.46 -2.99
C LEU A 27 -3.86 4.29 -2.79
N GLU A 28 -3.78 5.62 -2.92
CA GLU A 28 -4.94 6.51 -2.83
C GLU A 28 -5.96 6.22 -3.93
N LEU A 29 -5.51 6.04 -5.17
CA LEU A 29 -6.40 5.67 -6.28
C LEU A 29 -7.05 4.30 -6.07
N LEU A 30 -6.29 3.31 -5.60
CA LEU A 30 -6.80 1.97 -5.28
C LEU A 30 -7.82 2.00 -4.15
N THR A 31 -7.59 2.80 -3.11
CA THR A 31 -8.54 2.95 -1.99
C THR A 31 -9.82 3.68 -2.42
N LEU A 32 -9.73 4.69 -3.29
CA LEU A 32 -10.89 5.37 -3.87
C LEU A 32 -11.75 4.41 -4.70
N VAL A 33 -11.11 3.67 -5.60
CA VAL A 33 -11.77 2.65 -6.44
C VAL A 33 -12.43 1.58 -5.58
N ARG A 34 -11.75 1.12 -4.52
CA ARG A 34 -12.28 0.15 -3.55
C ARG A 34 -13.52 0.68 -2.84
N ARG A 35 -13.52 1.94 -2.38
CA ARG A 35 -14.70 2.56 -1.74
C ARG A 35 -15.89 2.61 -2.69
N ASN A 36 -15.64 2.97 -3.94
CA ASN A 36 -16.68 3.03 -4.97
C ASN A 36 -17.25 1.64 -5.29
N GLN A 37 -16.38 0.62 -5.41
CA GLN A 37 -16.82 -0.77 -5.60
C GLN A 37 -17.59 -1.33 -4.39
N LYS A 38 -17.19 -0.99 -3.16
CA LYS A 38 -17.93 -1.36 -1.95
C LYS A 38 -19.30 -0.68 -1.88
N ALA A 39 -19.39 0.60 -2.25
CA ALA A 39 -20.66 1.33 -2.27
C ALA A 39 -21.66 0.75 -3.28
N LYS A 40 -21.17 0.28 -4.43
CA LYS A 40 -21.99 -0.38 -5.46
C LYS A 40 -22.38 -1.83 -5.11
N ARG A 41 -21.79 -2.42 -4.06
CA ARG A 41 -22.06 -3.81 -3.69
C ARG A 41 -23.20 -3.91 -2.69
N GLY A 42 -24.25 -4.61 -3.09
CA GLY A 42 -25.37 -4.95 -2.22
C GLY A 42 -24.96 -5.83 -1.04
N LYS A 43 -25.73 -5.73 0.05
CA LYS A 43 -25.53 -6.39 1.37
C LYS A 43 -25.24 -7.89 1.31
N TYR A 44 -25.65 -8.57 0.23
CA TYR A 44 -25.55 -10.03 0.06
C TYR A 44 -24.58 -10.47 -1.04
N THR A 45 -23.80 -9.56 -1.62
CA THR A 45 -22.86 -9.91 -2.70
C THR A 45 -21.62 -10.64 -2.18
N LYS A 46 -21.54 -11.94 -2.48
CA LYS A 46 -20.43 -12.81 -2.05
C LYS A 46 -19.09 -12.33 -2.63
N LEU A 47 -18.13 -12.07 -1.74
CA LEU A 47 -16.78 -11.61 -2.08
C LEU A 47 -15.97 -12.73 -2.74
N ARG A 48 -15.44 -12.46 -3.95
CA ARG A 48 -14.54 -13.38 -4.66
C ARG A 48 -13.25 -13.59 -3.87
N LYS A 49 -12.63 -14.76 -3.99
CA LYS A 49 -11.39 -15.10 -3.26
C LYS A 49 -10.24 -14.14 -3.57
N ARG A 50 -10.15 -13.68 -4.83
CA ARG A 50 -9.13 -12.72 -5.29
C ARG A 50 -9.27 -11.38 -4.56
N ASP A 51 -10.49 -10.86 -4.48
CA ASP A 51 -10.76 -9.58 -3.81
C ASP A 51 -10.41 -9.64 -2.32
N ARG A 52 -10.60 -10.79 -1.65
CA ARG A 52 -10.15 -10.98 -0.25
C ARG A 52 -8.64 -10.87 -0.10
N ALA A 53 -7.88 -11.44 -1.02
CA ALA A 53 -6.42 -11.38 -0.98
C ALA A 53 -5.93 -9.95 -1.21
N PHE A 54 -6.53 -9.24 -2.17
CA PHE A 54 -6.26 -7.81 -2.38
C PHE A 54 -6.64 -6.98 -1.16
N ASP A 55 -7.80 -7.23 -0.54
CA ASP A 55 -8.23 -6.56 0.69
C ASP A 55 -7.25 -6.79 1.85
N PHE A 56 -6.68 -8.00 1.95
CA PHE A 56 -5.68 -8.32 2.95
C PHE A 56 -4.38 -7.56 2.71
N LEU A 57 -3.87 -7.57 1.48
CA LEU A 57 -2.63 -6.85 1.12
C LEU A 57 -2.78 -5.34 1.28
N LEU A 58 -3.89 -4.77 0.83
CA LEU A 58 -4.21 -3.35 1.05
C LEU A 58 -4.33 -3.01 2.53
N GLY A 59 -4.97 -3.87 3.34
CA GLY A 59 -5.04 -3.67 4.79
C GLY A 59 -3.68 -3.72 5.47
N GLN A 60 -2.75 -4.58 5.00
CA GLN A 60 -1.38 -4.61 5.49
C GLN A 60 -0.58 -3.38 5.03
N ALA A 61 -0.79 -2.92 3.80
CA ALA A 61 -0.16 -1.72 3.27
C ALA A 61 -0.61 -0.47 4.01
N GLU A 62 -1.93 -0.30 4.23
CA GLU A 62 -2.49 0.79 5.05
C GLU A 62 -1.88 0.79 6.46
N ARG A 63 -1.77 -0.37 7.12
CA ARG A 63 -1.14 -0.47 8.46
C ARG A 63 0.33 -0.08 8.46
N ARG A 64 1.09 -0.47 7.44
CA ARG A 64 2.53 -0.15 7.32
C ARG A 64 2.77 1.30 6.93
N LEU A 65 1.87 1.91 6.16
CA LEU A 65 1.95 3.31 5.74
C LEU A 65 1.32 4.29 6.75
N GLY A 66 1.01 3.83 7.98
CA GLY A 66 0.53 4.69 9.07
C GLY A 66 -0.97 5.01 9.00
N GLY A 67 -1.74 4.25 8.22
CA GLY A 67 -3.19 4.32 8.17
C GLY A 67 -3.76 4.28 9.58
N LYS A 68 -4.37 5.40 9.98
CA LYS A 68 -4.94 5.66 11.31
C LYS A 68 -5.60 4.39 11.84
N LYS A 69 -5.13 3.89 12.99
CA LYS A 69 -5.80 2.83 13.75
C LYS A 69 -7.28 3.21 13.79
N THR A 70 -8.14 2.48 13.07
CA THR A 70 -9.58 2.63 13.20
C THR A 70 -9.86 2.57 14.69
N ALA A 71 -10.18 3.71 15.29
CA ALA A 71 -10.48 3.80 16.70
C ALA A 71 -11.61 2.80 16.91
N ARG A 72 -11.28 1.68 17.54
CA ARG A 72 -12.27 0.71 17.99
C ARG A 72 -13.09 1.51 19.00
N ARG A 73 -14.19 2.11 18.52
CA ARG A 73 -15.15 2.85 19.32
C ARG A 73 -15.70 1.81 20.29
N ARG A 74 -15.09 1.76 21.47
CA ARG A 74 -15.60 1.03 22.62
C ARG A 74 -16.91 1.73 22.94
N PHE A 75 -18.00 1.03 22.70
CA PHE A 75 -19.18 1.21 23.53
C PHE A 75 -18.83 0.70 24.94
#